data_AF-A0A8E2ERV9-F1
#
_entry.id   AF-A0A8E2ERV9-F1
#
_cell.length_a   1.000
_cell.length_b   1.000
_cell.length_c   1.000
_cell.angle_alpha   90.00
_cell.angle_beta   90.00
_cell.angle_gamma   90.00
#
_symmetry.space_group_name_H-M   'P 1'
#
loop_
_entity.id
_entity.type
_entity.pdbx_description
1 polymer ?
#
loop_
_entity_poly.entity_id
_entity_poly.type
_entity_poly.pdbx_seq_one_letter_code
_entity_poly.pdbx_strand_id
1 'polypeptide(L)'
;MASQPLTPKIDRQTTTPFLLKLFYRTGTFHRLDEFSPHASSPPPPHLQIYTWPTCTLRELTHLLLTALPTLLPAPAIGTRLAFRLIFPDTREATRPGPGRYLSKELGSVVVGAGSASLEDTGEENGDEAAGNGNGNASGGAGGAGGVKALLESLEGDADKTLASARFVIGDYISCAVFPPLPDGGVAAPPPPV
;
A
#
# COMPACT_ATOMS: atom_id res chain seq x y z
N MET A 1 -17.62 -21.31 12.11
CA MET A 1 -18.37 -20.21 11.48
C MET A 1 -18.09 -18.93 12.25
N ALA A 2 -17.09 -18.15 11.85
CA ALA A 2 -16.86 -16.81 12.42
C ALA A 2 -17.47 -15.80 11.45
N SER A 3 -18.56 -15.17 11.85
CA SER A 3 -19.23 -14.10 11.11
C SER A 3 -18.29 -12.90 11.01
N GLN A 4 -17.74 -12.67 9.82
CA GLN A 4 -17.07 -11.41 9.50
C GLN A 4 -18.09 -10.28 9.71
N PRO A 5 -17.80 -9.25 10.52
CA PRO A 5 -18.72 -8.14 10.66
C PRO A 5 -18.90 -7.49 9.29
N LEU A 6 -20.13 -7.43 8.82
CA LEU A 6 -20.50 -6.74 7.58
C LEU A 6 -20.03 -5.29 7.72
N THR A 7 -18.91 -4.94 7.09
CA THR A 7 -18.47 -3.55 7.03
C THR A 7 -19.59 -2.77 6.35
N PRO A 8 -20.17 -1.75 7.01
CA PRO A 8 -21.29 -1.02 6.45
C PRO A 8 -20.86 -0.43 5.10
N LYS A 9 -21.66 -0.69 4.07
CA LYS A 9 -21.43 -0.15 2.73
C LYS A 9 -21.65 1.37 2.79
N ILE A 10 -20.56 2.13 2.92
CA ILE A 10 -20.60 3.59 2.97
C ILE A 10 -20.85 4.11 1.55
N ASP A 11 -21.88 4.93 1.39
CA ASP A 11 -22.11 5.68 0.16
C ASP A 11 -21.20 6.91 0.11
N ARG A 12 -20.21 6.87 -0.78
CA ARG A 12 -19.20 7.94 -0.96
C ARG A 12 -19.76 9.18 -1.64
N GLN A 13 -20.95 9.14 -2.25
CA GLN A 13 -21.56 10.33 -2.87
C GLN A 13 -22.25 11.22 -1.86
N THR A 14 -22.80 10.63 -0.80
CA THR A 14 -23.59 11.33 0.23
C THR A 14 -22.84 11.50 1.54
N THR A 15 -21.78 10.72 1.78
CA THR A 15 -20.96 10.81 3.00
C THR A 15 -19.75 11.71 2.75
N THR A 16 -19.53 12.71 3.62
CA THR A 16 -18.34 13.56 3.55
C THR A 16 -17.06 12.76 3.86
N PRO A 17 -16.00 12.84 3.02
CA PRO A 17 -14.73 12.19 3.30
C PRO A 17 -13.99 12.88 4.44
N PHE A 18 -13.13 12.13 5.14
CA PHE A 18 -12.19 12.69 6.10
C PHE A 18 -10.81 12.89 5.46
N LEU A 19 -10.00 13.75 6.09
CA LEU A 19 -8.62 13.97 5.69
C LEU A 19 -7.69 12.91 6.30
N LEU A 20 -7.03 12.14 5.44
CA LEU A 20 -6.00 11.17 5.79
C LEU A 20 -4.61 11.75 5.48
N LYS A 21 -3.67 11.60 6.43
CA LYS A 21 -2.25 11.85 6.18
C LYS A 21 -1.51 10.54 5.95
N LEU A 22 -1.03 10.35 4.72
CA LEU A 22 -0.23 9.21 4.30
C LEU A 22 1.25 9.63 4.21
N PHE A 23 2.03 9.25 5.21
CA PHE A 23 3.48 9.42 5.21
C PHE A 23 4.13 8.30 4.40
N TYR A 24 5.19 8.60 3.69
CA TYR A 24 5.89 7.60 2.88
C TYR A 24 7.41 7.71 3.03
N ARG A 25 8.12 6.58 2.88
CA ARG A 25 9.57 6.50 2.90
C ARG A 25 10.06 5.27 2.15
N THR A 26 11.19 5.37 1.47
CA THR A 26 11.82 4.24 0.80
C THR A 26 12.80 3.52 1.74
N GLY A 27 12.78 2.19 1.73
CA GLY A 27 13.70 1.30 2.43
C GLY A 27 13.46 1.09 3.92
N THR A 28 12.68 1.95 4.60
CA THR A 28 12.33 1.79 6.02
C THR A 28 11.12 2.64 6.39
N PHE A 29 10.54 2.40 7.58
CA PHE A 29 9.50 3.26 8.15
C PHE A 29 10.11 4.51 8.80
N HIS A 30 9.30 5.56 8.91
CA HIS A 30 9.60 6.69 9.79
C HIS A 30 9.60 6.26 11.25
N ARG A 31 10.46 6.88 12.06
CA ARG A 31 10.49 6.60 13.49
C ARG A 31 9.32 7.29 14.19
N LEU A 32 8.84 6.72 15.30
CA LEU A 32 7.64 7.20 16.00
C LEU A 32 7.81 8.61 16.60
N ASP A 33 9.04 9.00 16.94
CA ASP A 33 9.38 10.34 17.42
C ASP A 33 9.19 11.43 16.35
N GLU A 34 9.32 11.08 15.06
CA GLU A 34 9.18 12.02 13.94
C GLU A 34 7.71 12.46 13.71
N PHE A 35 6.75 11.75 14.30
CA PHE A 35 5.34 12.12 14.27
C PHE A 35 4.93 13.01 15.44
N SER A 36 5.81 13.22 16.42
CA SER A 36 5.49 14.04 17.59
C SER A 36 5.34 15.51 17.21
N PRO A 37 4.30 16.23 17.71
CA PRO A 37 4.16 17.65 17.46
C PRO A 37 5.30 18.49 18.09
N HIS A 38 6.02 17.92 19.07
CA HIS A 38 7.20 18.51 19.69
C HIS A 38 8.52 18.08 19.02
N ALA A 39 8.47 17.36 17.90
CA ALA A 39 9.66 16.99 17.16
C ALA A 39 10.42 18.26 16.71
N SER A 40 11.75 18.24 16.83
CA SER A 40 12.61 19.35 16.43
C SER A 40 12.72 19.52 14.91
N SER A 41 12.29 18.52 14.14
CA SER A 41 12.28 18.53 12.68
C SER A 41 10.86 18.72 12.13
N PRO A 42 10.71 19.31 10.92
CA PRO A 42 9.42 19.35 10.26
C PRO A 42 8.85 17.93 10.05
N PRO A 43 7.52 17.79 9.95
CA PRO A 43 6.90 16.50 9.75
C PRO A 43 7.41 15.85 8.45
N PRO A 44 7.54 14.51 8.41
CA PRO A 44 8.04 13.83 7.22
C PRO A 44 7.14 14.08 5.99
N PRO A 45 7.67 13.86 4.77
CA PRO A 45 6.91 14.03 3.55
C PRO A 45 5.67 13.14 3.56
N HIS A 46 4.52 13.74 3.25
CA HIS A 46 3.22 13.09 3.32
C HIS A 46 2.28 13.57 2.21
N LEU A 47 1.36 12.70 1.85
CA LEU A 47 0.21 13.02 1.02
C LEU A 47 -1.02 13.25 1.89
N GLN A 48 -1.83 14.21 1.47
CA GLN A 48 -3.11 14.53 2.08
C GLN A 48 -4.21 13.99 1.16
N ILE A 49 -4.97 13.01 1.67
CA ILE A 49 -5.95 12.26 0.89
C ILE A 49 -7.31 12.43 1.53
N TYR A 50 -8.31 12.88 0.76
CA TYR A 50 -9.71 12.84 1.19
C TYR A 50 -10.28 11.44 0.91
N THR A 51 -10.65 10.71 1.96
CA THR A 51 -11.11 9.34 1.82
C THR A 51 -12.15 8.93 2.87
N TRP A 52 -12.56 7.67 2.82
CA TRP A 52 -13.57 7.05 3.68
C TRP A 52 -13.00 5.83 4.40
N PRO A 53 -13.65 5.33 5.47
CA PRO A 53 -13.18 4.14 6.18
C PRO A 53 -13.11 2.87 5.31
N THR A 54 -13.86 2.84 4.21
CA THR A 54 -13.86 1.74 3.23
C THR A 54 -12.65 1.76 2.28
N CYS A 55 -11.79 2.77 2.35
CA CYS A 55 -10.60 2.85 1.52
C CYS A 55 -9.65 1.67 1.77
N THR A 56 -9.19 1.05 0.69
CA THR A 56 -8.33 -0.14 0.73
C THR A 56 -6.85 0.20 0.56
N LEU A 57 -5.96 -0.73 0.89
CA LEU A 57 -4.53 -0.59 0.61
C LEU A 57 -4.24 -0.46 -0.89
N ARG A 58 -5.05 -1.09 -1.74
CA ARG A 58 -5.03 -0.92 -3.20
C ARG A 58 -5.31 0.54 -3.59
N GLU A 59 -6.36 1.14 -3.04
CA GLU A 59 -6.69 2.55 -3.29
C GLU A 59 -5.59 3.50 -2.79
N LEU A 60 -5.05 3.27 -1.59
CA LEU A 60 -3.95 4.07 -1.06
C LEU A 60 -2.69 3.98 -1.92
N THR A 61 -2.38 2.76 -2.40
CA THR A 61 -1.25 2.52 -3.30
C THR A 61 -1.46 3.25 -4.62
N HIS A 62 -2.65 3.16 -5.22
CA HIS A 62 -2.97 3.91 -6.44
C HIS A 62 -2.76 5.42 -6.25
N LEU A 63 -3.30 6.00 -5.19
CA LEU A 63 -3.18 7.44 -4.94
C LEU A 63 -1.72 7.86 -4.71
N LEU A 64 -0.95 7.06 -3.98
CA LEU A 64 0.47 7.30 -3.73
C LEU A 64 1.27 7.30 -5.04
N LEU A 65 1.08 6.28 -5.87
CA LEU A 65 1.83 6.09 -7.12
C LEU A 65 1.42 7.05 -8.23
N THR A 66 0.14 7.42 -8.29
CA THR A 66 -0.35 8.43 -9.24
C THR A 66 0.16 9.82 -8.87
N ALA A 67 0.23 10.15 -7.57
CA ALA A 67 0.76 11.43 -7.11
C ALA A 67 2.29 11.49 -7.21
N LEU A 68 2.99 10.36 -7.00
CA LEU A 68 4.45 10.28 -6.93
C LEU A 68 4.99 9.13 -7.80
N PRO A 69 5.00 9.28 -9.14
CA PRO A 69 5.42 8.22 -10.05
C PRO A 69 6.91 7.86 -9.90
N THR A 70 7.73 8.77 -9.37
CA THR A 70 9.17 8.56 -9.12
C THR A 70 9.45 7.68 -7.89
N LEU A 71 8.43 7.33 -7.11
CA LEU A 71 8.60 6.51 -5.91
C LEU A 71 8.90 5.04 -6.25
N LEU A 72 8.48 4.58 -7.42
CA LEU A 72 8.78 3.23 -7.88
C LEU A 72 10.11 3.17 -8.64
N PRO A 73 10.98 2.22 -8.31
CA PRO A 73 12.14 1.91 -9.14
C PRO A 73 11.68 1.25 -10.46
N ALA A 74 12.54 1.29 -11.47
CA ALA A 74 12.42 0.43 -12.65
C ALA A 74 13.42 -0.73 -12.52
N PRO A 75 12.99 -2.00 -12.47
CA PRO A 75 11.61 -2.51 -12.59
C PRO A 75 10.78 -2.29 -11.32
N ALA A 76 9.49 -2.02 -11.49
CA ALA A 76 8.55 -1.83 -10.37
C ALA A 76 8.08 -3.15 -9.77
N ILE A 77 8.09 -4.23 -10.57
CA ILE A 77 7.74 -5.59 -10.16
C ILE A 77 8.65 -6.03 -9.01
N GLY A 78 8.05 -6.65 -8.00
CA GLY A 78 8.72 -7.07 -6.78
C GLY A 78 8.87 -5.97 -5.74
N THR A 79 8.41 -4.75 -6.01
CA THR A 79 8.33 -3.69 -5.00
C THR A 79 7.26 -4.05 -3.96
N ARG A 80 7.62 -4.04 -2.68
CA ARG A 80 6.67 -4.17 -1.57
C ARG A 80 6.33 -2.81 -0.98
N LEU A 81 5.05 -2.50 -0.85
CA LEU A 81 4.58 -1.38 -0.05
C LEU A 81 3.99 -1.92 1.25
N ALA A 82 4.66 -1.65 2.36
CA ALA A 82 4.21 -2.05 3.68
C ALA A 82 3.55 -0.86 4.39
N PHE A 83 2.40 -1.08 4.99
CA PHE A 83 1.60 -0.05 5.65
C PHE A 83 1.54 -0.30 7.16
N ARG A 84 1.62 0.80 7.92
CA ARG A 84 1.40 0.84 9.37
C ARG A 84 0.43 1.93 9.74
N LEU A 85 -0.43 1.63 10.71
CA LEU A 85 -1.24 2.61 11.41
C LEU A 85 -0.39 3.24 12.51
N ILE A 86 -0.33 4.57 12.54
CA ILE A 86 0.36 5.34 13.57
C ILE A 86 -0.69 6.14 14.34
N PHE A 87 -0.74 5.99 15.66
CA PHE A 87 -1.78 6.60 16.50
C PHE A 87 -1.18 7.08 17.82
N PRO A 88 -1.72 8.14 18.43
CA PRO A 88 -1.22 8.62 19.72
C PRO A 88 -1.46 7.59 20.82
N ASP A 89 -0.49 7.43 21.72
CA ASP A 89 -0.62 6.62 22.92
C ASP A 89 -1.49 7.36 23.95
N THR A 90 -2.76 6.99 23.99
CA THR A 90 -3.72 7.56 24.95
C THR A 90 -3.61 6.92 26.33
N ARG A 91 -2.87 5.81 26.49
CA ARG A 91 -2.70 5.12 27.78
C ARG A 91 -1.77 5.89 28.70
N GLU A 92 -0.80 6.60 28.12
CA GLU A 92 0.17 7.43 28.84
C GLU A 92 -0.23 8.91 28.95
N ALA A 93 -1.45 9.28 28.51
CA ALA A 93 -1.97 10.65 28.53
C ALA A 93 -2.05 11.29 29.93
N THR A 94 -1.92 10.49 31.00
CA THR A 94 -1.86 10.94 32.40
C THR A 94 -0.46 11.34 32.87
N ARG A 95 0.60 11.07 32.09
CA ARG A 95 1.95 11.51 32.41
C ARG A 95 2.27 12.85 31.75
N PRO A 96 2.86 13.82 32.47
CA PRO A 96 3.40 15.03 31.86
C PRO A 96 4.58 14.66 30.96
N GLY A 97 4.42 14.87 29.65
CA GLY A 97 5.45 14.59 28.64
C GLY A 97 4.90 14.76 27.22
N PRO A 98 5.78 14.86 26.20
CA PRO A 98 5.34 14.90 24.82
C PRO A 98 4.58 13.61 24.48
N GLY A 99 3.40 13.75 23.87
CA GLY A 99 2.57 12.62 23.45
C GLY A 99 3.38 11.65 22.59
N ARG A 100 3.41 10.39 23.02
CA ARG A 100 4.06 9.30 22.29
C ARG A 100 3.12 8.77 21.23
N TYR A 101 3.69 8.27 20.14
CA TYR A 101 2.94 7.58 19.11
C TYR A 101 3.27 6.09 19.17
N LEU A 102 2.29 5.27 18.84
CA LEU A 102 2.41 3.83 18.68
C LEU A 102 2.19 3.49 17.21
N SER A 103 2.75 2.36 16.80
CA SER A 103 2.52 1.78 15.48
C SER A 103 1.86 0.42 15.60
N LYS A 104 0.97 0.13 14.66
CA LYS A 104 0.40 -1.20 14.45
C LYS A 104 0.52 -1.57 12.98
N GLU A 105 0.86 -2.83 12.71
CA GLU A 105 0.89 -3.34 11.35
C GLU A 105 -0.50 -3.27 10.70
N LEU A 106 -0.56 -2.61 9.53
CA LEU A 106 -1.78 -2.53 8.75
C LEU A 106 -1.82 -3.62 7.68
N GLY A 107 -0.71 -3.90 7.01
CA GLY A 107 -0.59 -4.95 6.01
C GLY A 107 0.45 -4.58 4.96
N SER A 108 0.65 -5.44 3.96
CA SER A 108 1.53 -5.12 2.84
C SER A 108 0.97 -5.56 1.50
N VAL A 109 1.30 -4.79 0.47
CA VAL A 109 1.00 -5.14 -0.92
C VAL A 109 2.30 -5.31 -1.69
N VAL A 110 2.29 -6.23 -2.65
CA VAL A 110 3.43 -6.46 -3.54
C VAL A 110 2.97 -6.16 -4.95
N VAL A 111 3.81 -5.45 -5.68
CA VAL A 111 3.63 -5.22 -7.12
C VAL A 111 4.02 -6.50 -7.86
N GLY A 112 3.03 -7.29 -8.25
CA GLY A 112 3.24 -8.48 -9.04
C GLY A 112 3.59 -8.15 -10.49
N ALA A 113 4.29 -9.07 -11.16
CA ALA A 113 4.17 -9.17 -12.61
C ALA A 113 2.79 -9.77 -12.83
N GLY A 114 1.81 -8.98 -13.32
CA GLY A 114 0.43 -9.44 -13.45
C GLY A 114 0.36 -10.90 -13.86
N SER A 115 -0.20 -11.73 -12.98
CA SER A 115 -0.47 -13.10 -13.30
C SER A 115 -1.45 -13.06 -14.46
N ALA A 116 -0.96 -13.26 -15.68
CA ALA A 116 -1.66 -14.15 -16.57
C ALA A 116 -1.92 -15.40 -15.74
N SER A 117 -3.15 -15.54 -15.26
CA SER A 117 -3.68 -16.81 -14.83
C SER A 117 -3.41 -17.74 -16.00
N LEU A 118 -2.34 -18.52 -15.91
CA LEU A 118 -2.17 -19.70 -16.72
C LEU A 118 -3.29 -20.61 -16.25
N GLU A 119 -4.42 -20.51 -16.93
CA GLU A 119 -5.44 -21.55 -16.91
C GLU A 119 -4.73 -22.81 -17.40
N ASP A 120 -4.25 -23.62 -16.45
CA ASP A 120 -3.92 -25.03 -16.67
C ASP A 120 -5.23 -25.74 -17.01
N THR A 121 -5.68 -25.54 -18.24
CA THR A 121 -6.70 -26.38 -18.86
C THR A 121 -5.95 -27.44 -19.62
N GLY A 122 -5.91 -28.62 -19.02
CA GLY A 122 -5.41 -29.82 -19.66
C GLY A 122 -6.05 -30.06 -21.03
N GLU A 123 -5.16 -30.29 -21.97
CA GLU A 123 -5.21 -31.36 -22.98
C GLU A 123 -5.97 -31.11 -24.31
N GLU A 124 -5.15 -30.89 -25.35
CA GLU A 124 -5.09 -31.62 -26.64
C GLU A 124 -6.21 -31.49 -27.69
N ASN A 125 -5.98 -30.65 -28.72
CA ASN A 125 -5.90 -31.09 -30.13
C ASN A 125 -5.66 -29.95 -31.15
N GLY A 126 -4.78 -30.22 -32.13
CA GLY A 126 -5.06 -29.92 -33.55
C GLY A 126 -4.56 -28.60 -34.16
N ASP A 127 -3.42 -28.71 -34.85
CA ASP A 127 -3.03 -28.05 -36.11
C ASP A 127 -2.66 -26.54 -36.21
N GLU A 128 -1.71 -26.34 -37.12
CA GLU A 128 -0.81 -25.20 -37.37
C GLU A 128 -1.46 -23.82 -37.62
N ALA A 129 -0.82 -22.74 -37.11
CA ALA A 129 -0.41 -21.60 -37.94
C ALA A 129 0.44 -20.57 -37.16
N ALA A 130 1.44 -20.05 -37.86
CA ALA A 130 2.47 -19.11 -37.42
C ALA A 130 1.97 -17.82 -36.73
N GLY A 131 2.71 -17.38 -35.72
CA GLY A 131 2.53 -16.08 -35.07
C GLY A 131 3.70 -15.74 -34.16
N ASN A 132 4.84 -15.42 -34.76
CA ASN A 132 6.01 -14.85 -34.10
C ASN A 132 5.64 -13.61 -33.26
N GLY A 133 5.81 -13.69 -31.95
CA GLY A 133 5.56 -12.60 -31.01
C GLY A 133 6.48 -12.71 -29.80
N ASN A 134 7.77 -12.48 -29.99
CA ASN A 134 8.76 -12.34 -28.92
C ASN A 134 8.42 -11.11 -28.05
N GLY A 135 7.50 -11.27 -27.10
CA GLY A 135 7.11 -10.25 -26.14
C GLY A 135 8.07 -10.21 -24.95
N ASN A 136 9.30 -9.79 -25.18
CA ASN A 136 10.19 -9.36 -24.10
C ASN A 136 9.56 -8.13 -23.43
N ALA A 137 8.75 -8.34 -22.40
CA ALA A 137 8.16 -7.28 -21.58
C ALA A 137 9.22 -6.69 -20.64
N SER A 138 10.28 -6.14 -21.23
CA SER A 138 11.12 -5.10 -20.60
C SER A 138 10.42 -3.74 -20.70
N GLY A 139 9.13 -3.72 -20.35
CA GLY A 139 8.28 -2.53 -20.39
C GLY A 139 8.61 -1.62 -19.21
N GLY A 140 9.49 -0.65 -19.44
CA GLY A 140 9.79 0.41 -18.47
C GLY A 140 8.51 1.06 -17.96
N ALA A 141 8.40 1.20 -16.64
CA ALA A 141 7.26 1.77 -15.92
C ALA A 141 7.15 3.30 -16.08
N GLY A 142 7.23 3.80 -17.31
CA GLY A 142 7.35 5.23 -17.64
C GLY A 142 6.10 5.90 -18.21
N GLY A 143 4.91 5.29 -18.10
CA GLY A 143 3.67 5.87 -18.63
C GLY A 143 2.47 5.64 -17.72
N ALA A 144 1.50 6.56 -17.73
CA ALA A 144 0.24 6.45 -16.97
C ALA A 144 -0.56 5.16 -17.24
N GLY A 145 -0.33 4.48 -18.37
CA GLY A 145 -0.85 3.13 -18.64
C GLY A 145 -0.17 2.02 -17.84
N GLY A 146 1.07 2.22 -17.40
CA GLY A 146 1.84 1.27 -16.59
C GLY A 146 1.36 1.19 -15.14
N VAL A 147 1.02 2.32 -14.51
CA VAL A 147 0.52 2.30 -13.13
C VAL A 147 -0.79 1.53 -13.00
N LYS A 148 -1.70 1.62 -13.98
CA LYS A 148 -2.95 0.85 -13.96
C LYS A 148 -2.69 -0.66 -13.97
N ALA A 149 -1.80 -1.14 -14.84
CA ALA A 149 -1.45 -2.56 -14.91
C ALA A 149 -0.77 -3.06 -13.63
N LEU A 150 0.09 -2.23 -13.01
CA LEU A 150 0.70 -2.53 -11.71
C LEU A 150 -0.35 -2.64 -10.59
N LEU A 151 -1.43 -1.85 -10.69
CA LEU A 151 -2.51 -1.84 -9.70
C LEU A 151 -3.45 -3.02 -9.84
N GLU A 152 -3.65 -3.55 -11.04
CA GLU A 152 -4.41 -4.79 -11.26
C GLU A 152 -3.65 -6.00 -10.73
N SER A 153 -2.33 -5.93 -10.72
CA SER A 153 -1.41 -6.99 -10.28
C SER A 153 -0.92 -6.86 -8.83
N LEU A 154 -1.58 -6.06 -7.99
CA LEU A 154 -1.25 -6.00 -6.56
C LEU A 154 -1.71 -7.27 -5.84
N GLU A 155 -0.75 -7.91 -5.18
CA GLU A 155 -0.91 -9.10 -4.35
C GLU A 155 -0.80 -8.72 -2.85
N GLY A 156 -1.22 -9.63 -1.96
CA GLY A 156 -1.15 -9.46 -0.51
C GLY A 156 -2.43 -8.86 0.09
N ASP A 157 -2.30 -7.91 1.02
CA ASP A 157 -3.42 -7.31 1.77
C ASP A 157 -4.16 -6.21 1.00
N ALA A 158 -4.16 -6.26 -0.33
CA ALA A 158 -4.61 -5.16 -1.18
C ALA A 158 -6.06 -4.72 -0.90
N ASP A 159 -6.94 -5.65 -0.53
CA ASP A 159 -8.36 -5.38 -0.28
C ASP A 159 -8.67 -5.05 1.19
N LYS A 160 -7.64 -5.00 2.05
CA LYS A 160 -7.80 -4.63 3.46
C LYS A 160 -8.15 -3.15 3.59
N THR A 161 -9.20 -2.85 4.35
CA THR A 161 -9.74 -1.49 4.51
C THR A 161 -9.23 -0.80 5.76
N LEU A 162 -9.24 0.54 5.77
CA LEU A 162 -8.95 1.33 6.98
C LEU A 162 -9.88 0.95 8.15
N ALA A 163 -11.17 0.74 7.87
CA ALA A 163 -12.16 0.30 8.85
C ALA A 163 -11.79 -1.04 9.48
N SER A 164 -11.35 -2.02 8.68
CA SER A 164 -10.94 -3.34 9.18
C SER A 164 -9.77 -3.28 10.15
N ALA A 165 -8.93 -2.25 10.03
CA ALA A 165 -7.78 -2.04 10.89
C ALA A 165 -8.08 -1.24 12.17
N ARG A 166 -9.33 -0.77 12.31
CA ARG A 166 -9.78 0.15 13.36
C ARG A 166 -9.10 1.52 13.29
N PHE A 167 -8.87 2.02 12.07
CA PHE A 167 -8.45 3.40 11.87
C PHE A 167 -9.45 4.38 12.49
N VAL A 168 -8.96 5.40 13.18
CA VAL A 168 -9.73 6.52 13.70
C VAL A 168 -9.24 7.82 13.08
N ILE A 169 -10.16 8.76 12.83
CA ILE A 169 -9.81 10.08 12.31
C ILE A 169 -8.84 10.76 13.28
N GLY A 170 -7.69 11.18 12.76
CA GLY A 170 -6.57 11.70 13.55
C GLY A 170 -5.37 10.75 13.58
N ASP A 171 -5.58 9.46 13.31
CA ASP A 171 -4.50 8.52 13.06
C ASP A 171 -3.79 8.85 11.74
N TYR A 172 -2.53 8.44 11.65
CA TYR A 172 -1.72 8.55 10.44
C TYR A 172 -1.47 7.17 9.83
N ILE A 173 -1.19 7.16 8.54
CA ILE A 173 -0.72 5.95 7.85
C ILE A 173 0.72 6.20 7.43
N SER A 174 1.60 5.25 7.74
CA SER A 174 2.97 5.23 7.23
C SER A 174 3.12 4.11 6.21
N CYS A 175 3.59 4.46 5.02
CA CYS A 175 3.94 3.53 3.95
C CYS A 175 5.46 3.44 3.83
N ALA A 176 6.01 2.24 3.95
CA ALA A 176 7.40 1.96 3.61
C ALA A 176 7.46 1.25 2.26
N VAL A 177 8.20 1.82 1.32
CA VAL A 177 8.39 1.27 -0.03
C VAL A 177 9.73 0.53 -0.05
N PHE A 178 9.68 -0.78 -0.23
CA PHE A 178 10.84 -1.64 -0.36
C PHE A 178 11.01 -2.01 -1.84
N PRO A 179 12.05 -1.49 -2.52
CA PRO A 179 12.42 -1.90 -3.87
C PRO A 179 12.58 -3.42 -3.99
N PRO A 180 12.47 -3.98 -5.21
CA PRO A 180 12.86 -5.36 -5.44
C PRO A 180 14.32 -5.57 -5.06
N LEU A 181 14.61 -6.78 -4.58
CA LEU A 181 15.97 -7.18 -4.22
C LEU A 181 16.83 -7.33 -5.50
N PRO A 182 18.17 -7.31 -5.38
CA PRO A 182 19.07 -7.43 -6.52
C PRO A 182 18.90 -8.74 -7.32
N ASP A 183 18.41 -9.80 -6.68
CA ASP A 183 18.06 -11.09 -7.28
C ASP A 183 16.70 -11.08 -8.00
N GLY A 184 15.99 -9.94 -8.02
CA GLY A 184 14.63 -9.82 -8.54
C GLY A 184 13.55 -10.30 -7.57
N GLY A 185 13.94 -10.77 -6.39
CA GLY A 185 13.04 -11.21 -5.33
C GLY A 185 12.31 -10.06 -4.64
N VAL A 186 11.25 -10.40 -3.91
CA VAL A 186 10.48 -9.44 -3.12
C VAL A 186 11.12 -9.31 -1.74
N ALA A 187 11.31 -8.07 -1.27
CA ALA A 187 11.76 -7.84 0.11
C ALA A 187 10.82 -8.56 1.12
N ALA A 188 11.39 -9.14 2.18
CA ALA A 188 10.61 -9.75 3.24
C ALA A 188 9.68 -8.72 3.91
N PRO A 189 8.50 -9.13 4.41
CA PRO A 189 7.66 -8.22 5.18
C PRO A 189 8.45 -7.71 6.40
N PRO A 190 8.33 -6.42 6.72
CA PRO A 190 9.03 -5.84 7.86
C PRO A 190 8.54 -6.54 9.15
N PRO A 191 9.43 -6.77 10.14
CA PRO A 191 9.03 -7.42 11.38
C PRO A 191 7.93 -6.62 12.10
N PRO A 192 7.03 -7.30 12.82
CA PRO A 192 6.09 -6.62 13.70
C PRO A 192 6.86 -5.85 14.77
N VAL A 193 6.36 -4.65 15.08
CA VAL A 193 6.90 -3.71 16.08
C VAL A 193 6.15 -3.83 17.39
#